data_AF-A0A355REH2-F1
#
_entry.id   AF-A0A355REH2-F1
#
_cell.length_a   1.000
_cell.length_b   1.000
_cell.length_c   1.000
_cell.angle_alpha   90.00
_cell.angle_beta   90.00
_cell.angle_gamma   90.00
#
_symmetry.space_group_name_H-M   'P 1'
#
loop_
_entity.id
_entity.type
_entity.pdbx_description
1 polymer ?
#
loop_
_entity_poly.entity_id
_entity_poly.type
_entity_poly.pdbx_seq_one_letter_code
_entity_poly.pdbx_strand_id
1 'polypeptide(L)'
;MQYISTRGAAPVLSFEEAMLTGLARDGGLYLPETVPQLSADEIGAMAGLSYEEIAFRVMQPFLGDAFSEDEFKQIIGKAYAGFQHAAKAPLVQLDSNHFLLELFHGPTLAFKDFAMQLIGQLFQLSLQRRGERVTIVGATSGDTGSAAIEAFRGLAGVDVFILYPHGRVSDVQRRQMSTPRQGNVHAIAVDGDFDDCQARVKDMFNDFEFRDSVRLAGVNSINWARVLAQAVYYFSSALALGAPQRQVSFTVPTGNFGDIFAGYIAKKMGLPIDKL
;
A
#
# COMPACT_ATOMS: atom_id res chain seq x y z
N MET A 1 -2.95 18.99 3.77
CA MET A 1 -3.93 17.90 3.55
C MET A 1 -4.34 17.35 4.91
N GLN A 2 -5.64 17.12 5.13
CA GLN A 2 -6.19 16.57 6.37
C GLN A 2 -6.90 15.24 6.11
N TYR A 3 -6.93 14.37 7.12
CA TYR A 3 -7.54 13.03 7.07
C TYR A 3 -8.57 12.86 8.16
N ILE A 4 -9.77 12.43 7.78
CA ILE A 4 -10.92 12.23 8.65
C ILE A 4 -11.32 10.77 8.71
N SER A 5 -11.86 10.33 9.85
CA SER A 5 -12.40 8.98 9.99
C SER A 5 -13.76 8.88 9.31
N THR A 6 -14.01 7.75 8.63
CA THR A 6 -15.32 7.40 8.07
C THR A 6 -16.44 7.30 9.10
N ARG A 7 -16.13 7.24 10.41
CA ARG A 7 -17.12 7.23 11.50
C ARG A 7 -17.26 8.57 12.21
N GLY A 8 -16.44 9.57 11.84
CA GLY A 8 -16.57 10.97 12.27
C GLY A 8 -16.28 11.27 13.74
N ALA A 9 -15.82 10.29 14.53
CA ALA A 9 -15.60 10.43 15.97
C ALA A 9 -14.13 10.28 16.39
N ALA A 10 -13.21 10.18 15.42
CA ALA A 10 -11.77 10.18 15.67
C ALA A 10 -11.13 11.54 15.34
N PRO A 11 -9.94 11.84 15.92
CA PRO A 11 -9.19 13.05 15.60
C PRO A 11 -8.90 13.17 14.11
N VAL A 12 -8.91 14.40 13.61
CA VAL A 12 -8.40 14.76 12.28
C VAL A 12 -6.88 14.67 12.31
N LEU A 13 -6.28 14.02 11.31
CA LEU A 13 -4.84 13.74 11.26
C LEU A 13 -4.20 14.30 9.99
N SER A 14 -2.90 14.59 10.07
CA SER A 14 -2.04 14.76 8.89
C SER A 14 -1.83 13.44 8.13
N PHE A 15 -1.23 13.50 6.94
CA PHE A 15 -0.89 12.29 6.16
C PHE A 15 0.00 11.33 6.96
N GLU A 16 1.06 11.87 7.56
CA GLU A 16 2.03 11.06 8.31
C GLU A 16 1.38 10.37 9.52
N GLU A 17 0.53 11.10 10.25
CA GLU A 17 -0.20 10.55 11.39
C GLU A 17 -1.23 9.50 10.97
N ALA A 18 -2.02 9.75 9.90
CA ALA A 18 -2.98 8.78 9.39
C ALA A 18 -2.29 7.50 8.89
N MET A 19 -1.14 7.65 8.21
CA MET A 19 -0.31 6.55 7.76
C MET A 19 0.22 5.70 8.92
N LEU A 20 0.76 6.32 9.98
CA LEU A 20 1.30 5.60 11.14
C LEU A 20 0.20 5.01 12.03
N THR A 21 -0.94 5.67 12.15
CA THR A 21 -2.07 5.22 12.97
C THR A 21 -2.79 4.02 12.34
N GLY A 22 -2.97 4.02 11.02
CA GLY A 22 -3.70 2.97 10.31
C GLY A 22 -5.20 3.03 10.57
N LEU A 23 -5.69 2.31 11.60
CA LEU A 23 -7.10 2.27 11.97
C LEU A 23 -7.45 3.41 12.93
N ALA A 24 -8.54 4.14 12.65
CA ALA A 24 -8.96 5.22 13.53
C ALA A 24 -9.44 4.70 14.90
N ARG A 25 -9.30 5.52 15.95
CA ARG A 25 -9.68 5.14 17.33
C ARG A 25 -11.17 4.81 17.51
N ASP A 26 -12.03 5.34 16.64
CA ASP A 26 -13.46 5.04 16.60
C ASP A 26 -13.79 3.76 15.79
N GLY A 27 -12.77 3.04 15.33
CA GLY A 27 -12.87 1.86 14.47
C GLY A 27 -13.19 2.19 13.01
N GLY A 28 -13.17 3.47 12.62
CA GLY A 28 -13.31 3.91 11.24
C GLY A 28 -12.00 3.84 10.46
N LEU A 29 -12.08 4.19 9.18
CA LEU A 29 -10.93 4.27 8.27
C LEU A 29 -10.61 5.73 7.98
N TYR A 30 -9.32 6.08 7.92
CA TYR A 30 -8.92 7.42 7.50
C TYR A 30 -9.03 7.59 5.99
N LEU A 31 -9.69 8.67 5.57
CA LEU A 31 -9.77 9.13 4.19
C LEU A 31 -9.38 10.61 4.13
N PRO A 32 -8.84 11.10 2.99
CA PRO A 32 -8.58 12.52 2.83
C PRO A 32 -9.90 13.28 2.91
N GLU A 33 -9.90 14.41 3.62
CA GLU A 33 -11.07 15.29 3.72
C GLU A 33 -11.59 15.72 2.34
N THR A 34 -10.65 15.93 1.41
CA THR A 34 -10.93 16.22 -0.01
C THR A 34 -10.00 15.43 -0.91
N VAL A 35 -10.50 14.90 -2.03
CA VAL A 35 -9.68 14.27 -3.07
C VAL A 35 -9.14 15.35 -4.02
N PRO A 36 -7.81 15.59 -4.09
CA PRO A 36 -7.20 16.51 -5.03
C PRO A 36 -7.61 16.21 -6.48
N GLN A 37 -7.88 17.26 -7.25
CA GLN A 37 -8.21 17.15 -8.68
C GLN A 37 -6.97 17.46 -9.51
N LEU A 38 -6.72 16.65 -10.53
CA LEU A 38 -5.76 16.91 -11.59
C LEU A 38 -6.52 17.29 -12.85
N SER A 39 -6.13 18.40 -13.46
CA SER A 39 -6.62 18.83 -14.77
C SER A 39 -6.21 17.87 -15.88
N ALA A 40 -6.90 17.93 -17.01
CA ALA A 40 -6.51 17.16 -18.19
C ALA A 40 -5.06 17.47 -18.62
N ASP A 41 -4.62 18.73 -18.53
CA ASP A 41 -3.25 19.11 -18.90
C ASP A 41 -2.23 18.52 -17.93
N GLU A 42 -2.49 18.51 -16.61
CA GLU A 42 -1.62 17.87 -15.62
C GLU A 42 -1.53 16.35 -15.82
N ILE A 43 -2.66 15.70 -16.15
CA ILE A 43 -2.69 14.27 -16.48
C ILE A 43 -1.89 14.02 -17.76
N GLY A 44 -2.15 14.78 -18.83
CA GLY A 44 -1.45 14.65 -20.11
C GLY A 44 0.06 14.90 -19.99
N ALA A 45 0.48 15.79 -19.10
CA ALA A 45 1.89 16.06 -18.83
C ALA A 45 2.63 14.88 -18.17
N MET A 46 1.92 13.86 -17.70
CA MET A 46 2.51 12.62 -17.21
C MET A 46 2.78 11.57 -18.29
N ALA A 47 2.31 11.79 -19.52
CA ALA A 47 2.55 10.87 -20.63
C ALA A 47 4.06 10.73 -20.91
N GLY A 48 4.54 9.49 -20.96
CA GLY A 48 5.95 9.17 -21.22
C GLY A 48 6.89 9.32 -20.01
N LEU A 49 6.39 9.75 -18.84
CA LEU A 49 7.19 9.79 -17.62
C LEU A 49 7.41 8.38 -17.05
N SER A 50 8.44 8.22 -16.22
CA SER A 50 8.70 6.95 -15.52
C SER A 50 7.62 6.67 -14.47
N TYR A 51 7.50 5.42 -14.03
CA TYR A 51 6.55 5.04 -12.99
C TYR A 51 6.77 5.84 -11.70
N GLU A 52 8.03 6.10 -11.34
CA GLU A 52 8.43 6.87 -10.18
C GLU A 52 7.97 8.32 -10.26
N GLU A 53 8.12 8.98 -11.42
CA GLU A 53 7.69 10.35 -11.61
C GLU A 53 6.16 10.47 -11.63
N ILE A 54 5.46 9.48 -12.20
CA ILE A 54 3.99 9.37 -12.10
C ILE A 54 3.58 9.20 -10.64
N ALA A 55 4.25 8.32 -9.89
CA ALA A 55 4.00 8.12 -8.46
C ALA A 55 4.15 9.42 -7.68
N PHE A 56 5.23 10.18 -7.93
CA PHE A 56 5.47 11.47 -7.30
C PHE A 56 4.30 12.44 -7.56
N ARG A 57 3.92 12.66 -8.82
CA ARG A 57 2.87 13.61 -9.20
C ARG A 57 1.48 13.23 -8.71
N VAL A 58 1.14 11.94 -8.77
CA VAL A 58 -0.17 11.43 -8.31
C VAL A 58 -0.30 11.55 -6.79
N MET A 59 0.78 11.26 -6.05
CA MET A 59 0.71 11.16 -4.59
C MET A 59 0.98 12.49 -3.89
N GLN A 60 1.87 13.35 -4.40
CA GLN A 60 2.30 14.59 -3.74
C GLN A 60 1.15 15.46 -3.20
N PRO A 61 0.01 15.64 -3.91
CA PRO A 61 -1.10 16.45 -3.40
C PRO A 61 -1.74 15.92 -2.11
N PHE A 62 -1.56 14.64 -1.80
CA PHE A 62 -2.10 13.99 -0.60
C PHE A 62 -1.17 14.06 0.61
N LEU A 63 0.13 14.32 0.40
CA LEU A 63 1.13 14.26 1.46
C LEU A 63 1.10 15.51 2.35
N GLY A 64 0.60 16.65 1.86
CA GLY A 64 0.75 17.93 2.56
C GLY A 64 2.22 18.21 2.85
N ASP A 65 2.54 18.64 4.08
CA ASP A 65 3.91 18.97 4.50
C ASP A 65 4.65 17.77 5.14
N ALA A 66 4.14 16.54 5.01
CA ALA A 66 4.71 15.36 5.67
C ALA A 66 6.14 15.04 5.21
N PHE A 67 6.45 15.29 3.94
CA PHE A 67 7.75 15.00 3.33
C PHE A 67 8.11 16.12 2.35
N SER A 68 9.37 16.55 2.34
CA SER A 68 9.86 17.41 1.27
C SER A 68 9.87 16.65 -0.06
N GLU A 69 9.89 17.38 -1.18
CA GLU A 69 9.93 16.75 -2.50
C GLU A 69 11.13 15.82 -2.68
N ASP A 70 12.30 16.24 -2.22
CA ASP A 70 13.54 15.47 -2.37
C ASP A 70 13.48 14.16 -1.57
N GLU A 71 12.95 14.23 -0.34
CA GLU A 71 12.75 13.04 0.49
C GLU A 71 11.75 12.09 -0.16
N PHE A 72 10.65 12.61 -0.68
CA PHE A 72 9.64 11.76 -1.30
C PHE A 72 10.13 11.12 -2.60
N LYS A 73 10.87 11.85 -3.44
CA LYS A 73 11.53 11.29 -4.64
C LYS A 73 12.53 10.19 -4.28
N GLN A 74 13.32 10.38 -3.22
CA GLN A 74 14.24 9.33 -2.73
C GLN A 74 13.50 8.10 -2.21
N ILE A 75 12.40 8.28 -1.47
CA ILE A 75 11.54 7.21 -0.98
C ILE A 75 10.98 6.38 -2.14
N ILE A 76 10.41 7.03 -3.16
CA ILE A 76 9.88 6.38 -4.36
C ILE A 76 10.98 5.60 -5.09
N GLY A 77 12.14 6.22 -5.29
CA GLY A 77 13.27 5.59 -5.96
C GLY A 77 13.72 4.31 -5.26
N LYS A 78 13.79 4.32 -3.92
CA LYS A 78 14.12 3.12 -3.13
C LYS A 78 13.02 2.05 -3.21
N ALA A 79 11.76 2.45 -3.11
CA ALA A 79 10.62 1.55 -3.10
C ALA A 79 10.51 0.71 -4.38
N TYR A 80 10.72 1.34 -5.54
CA TYR A 80 10.55 0.67 -6.83
C TYR A 80 11.86 0.14 -7.45
N ALA A 81 13.01 0.30 -6.78
CA ALA A 81 14.30 -0.21 -7.24
C ALA A 81 14.33 -1.74 -7.37
N GLY A 82 13.62 -2.46 -6.50
CA GLY A 82 13.60 -3.93 -6.47
C GLY A 82 12.68 -4.60 -7.51
N PHE A 83 11.94 -3.81 -8.31
CA PHE A 83 11.05 -4.34 -9.33
C PHE A 83 11.83 -4.76 -10.58
N GLN A 84 11.52 -5.96 -11.08
CA GLN A 84 12.27 -6.62 -12.16
C GLN A 84 11.91 -6.13 -13.57
N HIS A 85 10.86 -5.30 -13.69
CA HIS A 85 10.45 -4.71 -14.97
C HIS A 85 10.67 -3.20 -14.96
N ALA A 86 11.22 -2.63 -16.04
CA ALA A 86 11.52 -1.20 -16.14
C ALA A 86 10.27 -0.32 -15.99
N ALA A 87 9.16 -0.71 -16.61
CA ALA A 87 7.86 -0.03 -16.47
C ALA A 87 7.16 -0.25 -15.12
N LYS A 88 7.69 -1.15 -14.26
CA LYS A 88 7.11 -1.63 -12.99
C LYS A 88 5.77 -2.38 -13.15
N ALA A 89 4.79 -1.75 -13.76
CA ALA A 89 3.46 -2.27 -14.08
C ALA A 89 3.21 -2.26 -15.61
N PRO A 90 3.81 -3.18 -16.39
CA PRO A 90 3.61 -3.22 -17.84
C PRO A 90 2.20 -3.68 -18.23
N LEU A 91 1.76 -3.24 -19.41
CA LEU A 91 0.56 -3.74 -20.07
C LEU A 91 0.93 -4.79 -21.11
N VAL A 92 0.23 -5.92 -21.08
CA VAL A 92 0.29 -6.97 -22.11
C VAL A 92 -1.05 -7.00 -22.83
N GLN A 93 -1.02 -6.82 -24.15
CA GLN A 93 -2.24 -6.93 -24.95
C GLN A 93 -2.67 -8.39 -25.09
N LEU A 94 -3.91 -8.69 -24.72
CA LEU A 94 -4.51 -10.03 -24.83
C LEU A 94 -5.47 -10.11 -26.03
N ASP A 95 -6.12 -8.99 -26.39
CA ASP A 95 -7.02 -8.86 -27.54
C ASP A 95 -7.00 -7.41 -28.04
N SER A 96 -7.68 -7.14 -29.16
CA SER A 96 -7.90 -5.86 -29.83
C SER A 96 -8.11 -4.65 -28.90
N ASN A 97 -8.87 -4.82 -27.82
CA ASN A 97 -9.08 -3.78 -26.80
C ASN A 97 -9.09 -4.36 -25.37
N HIS A 98 -8.28 -5.39 -25.13
CA HIS A 98 -8.18 -6.07 -23.84
C HIS A 98 -6.72 -6.22 -23.45
N PHE A 99 -6.37 -5.71 -22.27
CA PHE A 99 -5.01 -5.66 -21.78
C PHE A 99 -4.95 -6.22 -20.37
N LEU A 100 -3.89 -6.97 -20.08
CA LEU A 100 -3.50 -7.36 -18.74
C LEU A 100 -2.51 -6.34 -18.19
N LEU A 101 -2.81 -5.76 -17.02
CA LEU A 101 -1.84 -4.97 -16.26
C LEU A 101 -1.08 -5.91 -15.33
N GLU A 102 0.19 -6.17 -15.63
CA GLU A 102 1.01 -7.09 -14.84
C GLU A 102 1.53 -6.41 -13.57
N LEU A 103 0.88 -6.71 -12.45
CA LEU A 103 1.24 -6.17 -11.14
C LEU A 103 2.10 -7.14 -10.30
N PHE A 104 2.88 -8.02 -10.95
CA PHE A 104 3.61 -9.11 -10.28
C PHE A 104 5.12 -9.08 -10.53
N HIS A 105 5.68 -7.93 -10.94
CA HIS A 105 7.12 -7.76 -11.16
C HIS A 105 7.88 -7.24 -9.93
N GLY A 106 7.19 -7.16 -8.79
CA GLY A 106 7.80 -6.82 -7.50
C GLY A 106 8.53 -8.01 -6.85
N PRO A 107 9.20 -7.78 -5.72
CA PRO A 107 10.05 -8.78 -5.08
C PRO A 107 9.30 -10.02 -4.57
N THR A 108 7.98 -9.95 -4.37
CA THR A 108 7.16 -11.08 -3.91
C THR A 108 6.21 -11.62 -4.96
N LEU A 109 6.28 -11.08 -6.19
CA LEU A 109 5.49 -11.50 -7.35
C LEU A 109 3.99 -11.24 -7.18
N ALA A 110 3.61 -10.20 -6.44
CA ALA A 110 2.21 -9.85 -6.20
C ALA A 110 1.99 -8.34 -6.18
N PHE A 111 0.77 -7.90 -6.54
CA PHE A 111 0.42 -6.47 -6.63
C PHE A 111 0.59 -5.69 -5.33
N LYS A 112 0.61 -6.41 -4.20
CA LYS A 112 0.80 -5.82 -2.86
C LYS A 112 2.17 -5.16 -2.74
N ASP A 113 3.15 -5.59 -3.53
CA ASP A 113 4.50 -5.00 -3.56
C ASP A 113 4.47 -3.50 -3.86
N PHE A 114 3.60 -3.04 -4.77
CA PHE A 114 3.54 -1.62 -5.16
C PHE A 114 3.26 -0.70 -3.96
N ALA A 115 2.33 -1.12 -3.11
CA ALA A 115 1.99 -0.38 -1.91
C ALA A 115 3.00 -0.63 -0.78
N MET A 116 3.33 -1.89 -0.53
CA MET A 116 4.09 -2.27 0.66
C MET A 116 5.53 -1.76 0.61
N GLN A 117 6.20 -1.84 -0.55
CA GLN A 117 7.57 -1.35 -0.68
C GLN A 117 7.66 0.16 -0.44
N LEU A 118 6.66 0.93 -0.90
CA LEU A 118 6.62 2.36 -0.66
C LEU A 118 6.35 2.69 0.81
N ILE A 119 5.41 1.99 1.44
CA ILE A 119 5.07 2.20 2.84
C ILE A 119 6.22 1.86 3.77
N GLY A 120 6.97 0.79 3.49
CA GLY A 120 8.17 0.45 4.26
C GLY A 120 9.15 1.63 4.34
N GLN A 121 9.39 2.30 3.20
CA GLN A 121 10.26 3.46 3.11
C GLN A 121 9.67 4.71 3.81
N LEU A 122 8.37 4.97 3.65
CA LEU A 122 7.69 6.07 4.34
C LEU A 122 7.74 5.89 5.87
N PHE A 123 7.40 4.70 6.36
CA PHE A 123 7.50 4.35 7.78
C PHE A 123 8.92 4.50 8.30
N GLN A 124 9.91 4.01 7.55
CA GLN A 124 11.31 4.12 7.95
C GLN A 124 11.71 5.57 8.23
N LEU A 125 11.41 6.48 7.30
CA LEU A 125 11.77 7.89 7.45
C LEU A 125 11.02 8.55 8.61
N SER A 126 9.71 8.33 8.70
CA SER A 126 8.88 8.88 9.77
C SER A 126 9.32 8.41 11.16
N LEU A 127 9.55 7.11 11.33
CA LEU A 127 10.00 6.54 12.61
C LEU A 127 11.41 7.03 12.97
N GLN A 128 12.30 7.14 11.99
CA GLN A 128 13.65 7.65 12.20
C GLN A 128 13.64 9.11 12.68
N ARG A 129 12.83 9.99 12.07
CA ARG A 129 12.70 11.39 12.49
C ARG A 129 12.16 11.52 13.92
N ARG A 130 11.22 10.66 14.29
CA ARG A 130 10.57 10.66 15.61
C ARG A 130 11.40 9.94 16.68
N GLY A 131 12.44 9.21 16.30
CA GLY A 131 13.18 8.35 17.24
C GLY A 131 12.30 7.21 17.78
N GLU A 132 11.30 6.79 17.02
CA GLU A 132 10.28 5.84 17.43
C GLU A 132 10.51 4.44 16.86
N ARG A 133 9.79 3.48 17.42
CA ARG A 133 9.73 2.09 16.97
C ARG A 133 8.30 1.64 16.91
N VAL A 134 8.00 0.71 16.03
CA VAL A 134 6.66 0.14 15.86
C VAL A 134 6.72 -1.38 15.74
N THR A 135 5.71 -2.05 16.31
CA THR A 135 5.49 -3.48 16.14
C THR A 135 4.37 -3.68 15.14
N ILE A 136 4.69 -4.23 13.96
CA ILE A 136 3.72 -4.56 12.94
C ILE A 136 3.23 -5.98 13.17
N VAL A 137 1.92 -6.15 13.35
CA VAL A 137 1.30 -7.48 13.40
C VAL A 137 0.25 -7.58 12.30
N GLY A 138 0.30 -8.67 11.55
CA GLY A 138 -0.66 -8.97 10.48
C GLY A 138 -1.00 -10.45 10.39
N ALA A 139 -2.14 -10.74 9.77
CA ALA A 139 -2.55 -12.09 9.40
C ALA A 139 -2.56 -12.22 7.87
N THR A 140 -2.20 -13.38 7.34
CA THR A 140 -2.17 -13.62 5.89
C THR A 140 -2.59 -15.03 5.52
N SER A 141 -3.19 -15.16 4.33
CA SER A 141 -3.35 -16.43 3.62
C SER A 141 -2.20 -16.72 2.63
N GLY A 142 -1.23 -15.80 2.50
CA GLY A 142 -0.09 -15.93 1.60
C GLY A 142 0.56 -14.57 1.31
N ASP A 143 0.28 -14.01 0.13
CA ASP A 143 1.04 -12.89 -0.47
C ASP A 143 1.15 -11.63 0.41
N THR A 144 0.12 -11.28 1.18
CA THR A 144 0.16 -10.05 2.01
C THR A 144 1.29 -10.10 3.01
N GLY A 145 1.50 -11.27 3.62
CA GLY A 145 2.58 -11.50 4.57
C GLY A 145 3.94 -11.43 3.91
N SER A 146 4.11 -12.05 2.73
CA SER A 146 5.34 -11.95 1.94
C SER A 146 5.69 -10.49 1.66
N ALA A 147 4.74 -9.72 1.11
CA ALA A 147 4.96 -8.32 0.76
C ALA A 147 5.25 -7.45 1.98
N ALA A 148 4.60 -7.71 3.12
CA ALA A 148 4.88 -7.03 4.38
C ALA A 148 6.28 -7.33 4.91
N ILE A 149 6.64 -8.60 5.00
CA ILE A 149 7.97 -8.99 5.47
C ILE A 149 9.04 -8.40 4.56
N GLU A 150 8.87 -8.47 3.24
CA GLU A 150 9.85 -7.90 2.31
C GLU A 150 9.97 -6.38 2.44
N ALA A 151 8.87 -5.67 2.71
CA ALA A 151 8.89 -4.22 2.89
C ALA A 151 9.54 -3.77 4.21
N PHE A 152 9.40 -4.55 5.29
CA PHE A 152 9.85 -4.17 6.63
C PHE A 152 11.13 -4.87 7.10
N ARG A 153 11.62 -5.90 6.39
CA ARG A 153 12.83 -6.62 6.77
C ARG A 153 14.03 -5.67 6.86
N GLY A 154 14.77 -5.75 7.95
CA GLY A 154 15.98 -4.96 8.18
C GLY A 154 15.75 -3.48 8.50
N LEU A 155 14.50 -3.02 8.59
CA LEU A 155 14.21 -1.65 9.01
C LEU A 155 14.43 -1.52 10.52
N ALA A 156 15.37 -0.65 10.91
CA ALA A 156 15.80 -0.52 12.30
C ALA A 156 14.65 -0.19 13.26
N GLY A 157 13.67 0.62 12.86
CA GLY A 157 12.55 1.06 13.69
C GLY A 157 11.33 0.12 13.70
N VAL A 158 11.41 -1.06 13.09
CA VAL A 158 10.23 -1.91 12.88
C VAL A 158 10.54 -3.35 13.28
N ASP A 159 9.62 -3.96 14.02
CA ASP A 159 9.55 -5.41 14.21
C ASP A 159 8.27 -5.93 13.52
N VAL A 160 8.36 -6.96 12.68
CA VAL A 160 7.23 -7.46 11.89
C VAL A 160 6.88 -8.91 12.24
N PHE A 161 5.63 -9.13 12.65
CA PHE A 161 5.07 -10.41 13.05
C PHE A 161 3.91 -10.77 12.13
N ILE A 162 4.07 -11.82 11.33
CA ILE A 162 3.03 -12.27 10.40
C ILE A 162 2.52 -13.64 10.82
N LEU A 163 1.24 -13.69 11.19
CA LEU A 163 0.51 -14.92 11.48
C LEU A 163 -0.01 -15.52 10.17
N TYR A 164 0.23 -16.80 9.97
CA TYR A 164 -0.29 -17.55 8.82
C TYR A 164 -0.71 -18.96 9.24
N PRO A 165 -1.76 -19.54 8.62
CA PRO A 165 -2.26 -20.85 9.01
C PRO A 165 -1.28 -21.95 8.62
N HIS A 166 -0.89 -22.78 9.58
CA HIS A 166 0.06 -23.86 9.40
C HIS A 166 -0.47 -24.88 8.37
N GLY A 167 0.36 -25.22 7.38
CA GLY A 167 0.01 -26.19 6.32
C GLY A 167 -1.05 -25.72 5.32
N ARG A 168 -1.52 -24.46 5.38
CA ARG A 168 -2.60 -23.93 4.52
C ARG A 168 -2.17 -22.78 3.59
N VAL A 169 -0.87 -22.51 3.51
CA VAL A 169 -0.27 -21.53 2.60
C VAL A 169 0.61 -22.28 1.60
N SER A 170 0.68 -21.82 0.35
CA SER A 170 1.54 -22.46 -0.66
C SER A 170 3.01 -22.44 -0.23
N ASP A 171 3.79 -23.41 -0.68
CA ASP A 171 5.20 -23.51 -0.31
C ASP A 171 6.03 -22.30 -0.73
N VAL A 172 5.71 -21.68 -1.87
CA VAL A 172 6.38 -20.47 -2.36
C VAL A 172 6.13 -19.30 -1.40
N GLN A 173 4.86 -19.03 -1.07
CA GLN A 173 4.48 -17.96 -0.14
C GLN A 173 5.04 -18.21 1.27
N ARG A 174 4.96 -19.44 1.76
CA ARG A 174 5.54 -19.82 3.06
C ARG A 174 7.04 -19.53 3.10
N ARG A 175 7.79 -19.92 2.06
CA ARG A 175 9.24 -19.68 1.98
C ARG A 175 9.56 -18.18 1.89
N GLN A 176 8.81 -17.40 1.12
CA GLN A 176 8.98 -15.94 1.08
C GLN A 176 8.81 -15.31 2.48
N MET A 177 7.91 -15.84 3.32
CA MET A 177 7.75 -15.36 4.70
C MET A 177 8.80 -15.90 5.67
N SER A 178 9.18 -17.18 5.57
CA SER A 178 9.92 -17.88 6.64
C SER A 178 11.43 -18.01 6.40
N THR A 179 11.96 -17.55 5.26
CA THR A 179 13.39 -17.62 4.92
C THR A 179 14.18 -16.30 5.06
N PRO A 180 13.56 -15.11 5.10
CA PRO A 180 14.26 -13.88 5.51
C PRO A 180 14.97 -14.09 6.85
N ARG A 181 16.22 -13.60 6.94
CA ARG A 181 17.13 -13.85 8.08
C ARG A 181 17.26 -12.65 9.03
N GLN A 182 16.64 -11.54 8.68
CA GLN A 182 16.70 -10.31 9.46
C GLN A 182 16.04 -10.53 10.82
N GLY A 183 16.71 -10.13 11.89
CA GLY A 183 16.27 -10.41 13.26
C GLY A 183 14.95 -9.75 13.66
N ASN A 184 14.47 -8.78 12.87
CA ASN A 184 13.21 -8.07 13.08
C ASN A 184 12.01 -8.71 12.35
N VAL A 185 12.20 -9.89 11.74
CA VAL A 185 11.16 -10.61 10.98
C VAL A 185 10.75 -11.87 11.73
N HIS A 186 9.44 -12.01 11.95
CA HIS A 186 8.85 -13.12 12.69
C HIS A 186 7.65 -13.70 11.92
N ALA A 187 7.87 -14.79 11.21
CA ALA A 187 6.78 -15.54 10.56
C ALA A 187 6.24 -16.61 11.52
N ILE A 188 5.00 -16.45 11.97
CA ILE A 188 4.35 -17.29 12.98
C ILE A 188 3.34 -18.22 12.31
N ALA A 189 3.65 -19.51 12.29
CA ALA A 189 2.69 -20.53 11.87
C ALA A 189 1.67 -20.77 13.01
N VAL A 190 0.37 -20.65 12.69
CA VAL A 190 -0.72 -20.83 13.64
C VAL A 190 -1.44 -22.15 13.32
N ASP A 191 -1.62 -23.01 14.31
CA ASP A 191 -2.47 -24.20 14.18
C ASP A 191 -3.94 -23.75 14.16
N GLY A 192 -4.50 -23.67 12.95
CA GLY A 192 -5.84 -23.13 12.69
C GLY A 192 -6.02 -22.78 11.21
N ASP A 193 -7.03 -21.97 10.91
CA ASP A 193 -7.23 -21.39 9.60
C ASP A 193 -6.89 -19.89 9.55
N PHE A 194 -7.21 -19.24 8.42
CA PHE A 194 -6.94 -17.81 8.25
C PHE A 194 -7.80 -16.94 9.16
N ASP A 195 -9.04 -17.36 9.44
CA ASP A 195 -9.94 -16.62 10.31
C ASP A 195 -9.45 -16.65 11.76
N ASP A 196 -8.87 -17.77 12.20
CA ASP A 196 -8.17 -17.86 13.48
C ASP A 196 -7.01 -16.86 13.57
N CYS A 197 -6.14 -16.82 12.54
CA CYS A 197 -5.05 -15.83 12.48
C CYS A 197 -5.59 -14.40 12.59
N GLN A 198 -6.64 -14.09 11.83
CA GLN A 198 -7.25 -12.76 11.81
C GLN A 198 -7.92 -12.40 13.14
N ALA A 199 -8.56 -13.36 13.81
CA ALA A 199 -9.15 -13.18 15.13
C ALA A 199 -8.07 -12.81 16.16
N ARG A 200 -6.93 -13.52 16.17
CA ARG A 200 -5.81 -13.19 17.07
C ARG A 200 -5.27 -11.78 16.87
N VAL A 201 -5.15 -11.34 15.61
CA VAL A 201 -4.75 -9.95 15.31
C VAL A 201 -5.79 -8.97 15.87
N LYS A 202 -7.09 -9.22 15.69
CA LYS A 202 -8.14 -8.37 16.27
C LYS A 202 -8.10 -8.35 17.79
N ASP A 203 -7.88 -9.49 18.44
CA ASP A 203 -7.73 -9.58 19.90
C ASP A 203 -6.60 -8.66 20.38
N MET A 204 -5.43 -8.71 19.71
CA MET A 204 -4.28 -7.84 20.02
C MET A 204 -4.58 -6.35 19.82
N PHE A 205 -5.38 -5.97 18.82
CA PHE A 205 -5.77 -4.57 18.60
C PHE A 205 -6.84 -4.06 19.57
N ASN A 206 -7.67 -4.96 20.11
CA ASN A 206 -8.70 -4.63 21.10
C ASN A 206 -8.15 -4.57 22.53
N ASP A 207 -6.98 -5.15 22.78
CA ASP A 207 -6.22 -4.96 24.02
C ASP A 207 -5.41 -3.67 23.95
N PHE A 208 -5.96 -2.58 24.50
CA PHE A 208 -5.33 -1.27 24.45
C PHE A 208 -4.03 -1.19 25.25
N GLU A 209 -3.93 -1.91 26.37
CA GLU A 209 -2.71 -1.94 27.19
C GLU A 209 -1.58 -2.64 26.43
N PHE A 210 -1.87 -3.81 25.85
CA PHE A 210 -0.92 -4.51 24.98
C PHE A 210 -0.51 -3.63 23.79
N ARG A 211 -1.49 -3.07 23.07
CA ARG A 211 -1.25 -2.22 21.89
C ARG A 211 -0.29 -1.07 22.19
N ASP A 212 -0.51 -0.38 23.30
CA ASP A 212 0.29 0.78 23.68
C ASP A 212 1.68 0.36 24.20
N SER A 213 1.78 -0.76 24.94
CA SER A 213 3.05 -1.28 25.47
C SER A 213 4.04 -1.72 24.38
N VAL A 214 3.56 -2.34 23.31
CA VAL A 214 4.41 -2.82 22.19
C VAL A 214 4.41 -1.88 21.00
N ARG A 215 3.69 -0.75 21.09
CA ARG A 215 3.51 0.22 19.98
C ARG A 215 3.01 -0.49 18.72
N LEU A 216 1.93 -1.24 18.89
CA LEU A 216 1.35 -2.08 17.86
C LEU A 216 0.73 -1.22 16.75
N ALA A 217 1.14 -1.45 15.51
CA ALA A 217 0.54 -0.88 14.32
C ALA A 217 0.08 -1.97 13.35
N GLY A 218 -1.04 -1.70 12.68
CA GLY A 218 -1.58 -2.59 11.66
C GLY A 218 -1.15 -2.12 10.28
N VAL A 219 -0.44 -2.98 9.54
CA VAL A 219 -0.19 -2.76 8.11
C VAL A 219 -1.11 -3.66 7.31
N ASN A 220 -2.39 -3.30 7.33
CA ASN A 220 -3.47 -4.06 6.72
C ASN A 220 -3.97 -3.34 5.46
N SER A 221 -4.91 -3.94 4.71
CA SER A 221 -5.48 -3.34 3.49
C SER A 221 -6.27 -2.04 3.71
N ILE A 222 -6.39 -1.60 4.97
CA ILE A 222 -7.12 -0.41 5.39
C ILE A 222 -6.24 0.84 5.53
N ASN A 223 -4.91 0.70 5.47
CA ASN A 223 -4.01 1.84 5.59
C ASN A 223 -4.13 2.74 4.35
N TRP A 224 -4.39 4.03 4.55
CA TRP A 224 -4.60 4.98 3.45
C TRP A 224 -3.43 5.04 2.47
N ALA A 225 -2.18 5.00 2.96
CA ALA A 225 -1.00 5.05 2.10
C ALA A 225 -0.95 3.87 1.12
N ARG A 226 -1.57 2.71 1.47
CA ARG A 226 -1.68 1.58 0.54
C ARG A 226 -2.58 1.90 -0.63
N VAL A 227 -3.79 2.39 -0.35
CA VAL A 227 -4.77 2.78 -1.36
C VAL A 227 -4.16 3.83 -2.29
N LEU A 228 -3.49 4.83 -1.71
CA LEU A 228 -2.88 5.90 -2.49
C LEU A 228 -1.76 5.40 -3.41
N ALA A 229 -0.87 4.54 -2.92
CA ALA A 229 0.19 3.94 -3.75
C ALA A 229 -0.39 3.10 -4.90
N GLN A 230 -1.53 2.45 -4.68
CA GLN A 230 -2.22 1.65 -5.69
C GLN A 230 -2.87 2.51 -6.79
N ALA A 231 -3.25 3.76 -6.49
CA ALA A 231 -3.83 4.65 -7.50
C ALA A 231 -2.85 4.92 -8.65
N VAL A 232 -1.54 4.87 -8.38
CA VAL A 232 -0.48 5.17 -9.36
C VAL A 232 -0.55 4.27 -10.59
N TYR A 233 -0.78 2.96 -10.44
CA TYR A 233 -0.81 2.07 -11.60
C TYR A 233 -2.08 2.22 -12.44
N TYR A 234 -3.17 2.80 -11.91
CA TYR A 234 -4.31 3.22 -12.71
C TYR A 234 -3.91 4.40 -13.61
N PHE A 235 -3.20 5.39 -13.08
CA PHE A 235 -2.65 6.49 -13.87
C PHE A 235 -1.67 5.98 -14.92
N SER A 236 -0.65 5.19 -14.53
CA SER A 236 0.39 4.75 -15.46
C SER A 236 -0.17 3.92 -16.63
N SER A 237 -1.10 3.00 -16.34
CA SER A 237 -1.74 2.19 -17.36
C SER A 237 -2.70 2.99 -18.24
N ALA A 238 -3.51 3.89 -17.66
CA ALA A 238 -4.41 4.74 -18.44
C ALA A 238 -3.63 5.72 -19.35
N LEU A 239 -2.53 6.29 -18.86
CA LEU A 239 -1.63 7.13 -19.66
C LEU A 239 -0.98 6.36 -20.81
N ALA A 240 -0.50 5.15 -20.55
CA ALA A 240 0.06 4.27 -21.60
C ALA A 240 -0.98 3.92 -22.68
N LEU A 241 -2.25 3.94 -22.30
CA LEU A 241 -3.36 3.76 -23.22
C LEU A 241 -3.70 5.09 -23.94
N GLY A 242 -3.63 6.25 -23.30
CA GLY A 242 -3.88 7.53 -23.96
C GLY A 242 -4.87 8.41 -23.22
N ALA A 243 -5.00 8.22 -21.91
CA ALA A 243 -5.53 9.25 -21.04
C ALA A 243 -4.65 10.52 -21.17
N PRO A 244 -5.24 11.72 -21.06
CA PRO A 244 -6.64 11.99 -20.76
C PRO A 244 -7.58 11.97 -21.98
N GLN A 245 -7.08 11.79 -23.22
CA GLN A 245 -7.88 11.93 -24.44
C GLN A 245 -8.88 10.79 -24.66
N ARG A 246 -8.65 9.62 -24.03
CA ARG A 246 -9.58 8.49 -24.06
C ARG A 246 -9.91 7.99 -22.66
N GLN A 247 -11.10 7.42 -22.53
CA GLN A 247 -11.49 6.71 -21.32
C GLN A 247 -10.93 5.29 -21.31
N VAL A 248 -10.65 4.79 -20.11
CA VAL A 248 -10.21 3.40 -19.87
C VAL A 248 -11.16 2.76 -18.86
N SER A 249 -11.47 1.47 -19.06
CA SER A 249 -12.18 0.67 -18.06
C SER A 249 -11.22 -0.31 -17.40
N PHE A 250 -11.46 -0.60 -16.13
CA PHE A 250 -10.67 -1.57 -15.36
C PHE A 250 -11.58 -2.68 -14.85
N THR A 251 -11.02 -3.88 -14.69
CA THR A 251 -11.67 -5.00 -14.01
C THR A 251 -10.67 -5.56 -13.01
N VAL A 252 -11.05 -5.59 -11.74
CA VAL A 252 -10.14 -5.86 -10.63
C VAL A 252 -10.59 -7.12 -9.88
N PRO A 253 -9.78 -8.20 -9.86
CA PRO A 253 -10.02 -9.34 -9.00
C PRO A 253 -10.00 -8.90 -7.53
N THR A 254 -11.18 -8.77 -6.91
CA THR A 254 -11.33 -8.02 -5.66
C THR A 254 -11.58 -8.93 -4.46
N GLY A 255 -10.79 -8.73 -3.40
CA GLY A 255 -11.03 -9.23 -2.05
C GLY A 255 -11.50 -8.09 -1.13
N ASN A 256 -10.59 -7.53 -0.31
CA ASN A 256 -10.88 -6.47 0.67
C ASN A 256 -11.09 -5.06 0.07
N PHE A 257 -11.47 -4.94 -1.20
CA PHE A 257 -11.84 -3.69 -1.88
C PHE A 257 -10.77 -2.59 -2.06
N GLY A 258 -9.61 -2.65 -1.38
CA GLY A 258 -8.60 -1.58 -1.43
C GLY A 258 -8.05 -1.26 -2.82
N ASP A 259 -7.86 -2.26 -3.67
CA ASP A 259 -7.36 -2.08 -5.04
C ASP A 259 -8.36 -1.31 -5.92
N ILE A 260 -9.59 -1.82 -6.05
CA ILE A 260 -10.62 -1.15 -6.85
C ILE A 260 -11.01 0.21 -6.25
N PHE A 261 -10.92 0.38 -4.93
CA PHE A 261 -11.09 1.68 -4.29
C PHE A 261 -9.99 2.67 -4.68
N ALA A 262 -8.75 2.23 -4.89
CA ALA A 262 -7.70 3.08 -5.45
C ALA A 262 -8.02 3.53 -6.88
N GLY A 263 -8.63 2.66 -7.70
CA GLY A 263 -9.17 3.02 -9.01
C GLY A 263 -10.30 4.07 -8.91
N TYR A 264 -11.18 3.94 -7.91
CA TYR A 264 -12.17 4.96 -7.61
C TYR A 264 -11.55 6.29 -7.19
N ILE A 265 -10.50 6.29 -6.37
CA ILE A 265 -9.74 7.50 -6.02
C ILE A 265 -9.10 8.11 -7.27
N ALA A 266 -8.46 7.32 -8.14
CA ALA A 266 -7.90 7.81 -9.39
C ALA A 266 -8.97 8.46 -10.30
N LYS A 267 -10.15 7.83 -10.43
CA LYS A 267 -11.31 8.42 -11.12
C LYS A 267 -11.74 9.73 -10.48
N LYS A 268 -11.81 9.78 -9.14
CA LYS A 268 -12.15 10.99 -8.40
C LYS A 268 -11.10 12.07 -8.49
N MET A 269 -9.84 11.75 -8.78
CA MET A 269 -8.78 12.72 -9.04
C MET A 269 -8.85 13.33 -10.46
N GLY A 270 -9.73 12.84 -11.34
CA GLY A 270 -9.89 13.35 -12.70
C GLY A 270 -9.40 12.41 -13.81
N LEU A 271 -8.85 11.23 -13.47
CA LEU A 271 -8.47 10.23 -14.48
C LEU A 271 -9.73 9.74 -15.23
N PRO A 272 -9.77 9.78 -16.57
CA PRO A 272 -10.97 9.42 -17.34
C PRO A 272 -11.18 7.91 -17.32
N ILE A 273 -11.84 7.43 -16.27
CA ILE A 273 -12.25 6.04 -16.11
C ILE A 273 -13.72 5.89 -16.46
N ASP A 274 -14.04 5.02 -17.43
CA ASP A 274 -15.43 4.68 -17.77
C ASP A 274 -16.02 3.76 -16.69
N LYS A 275 -15.56 2.51 -16.61
CA LYS A 275 -16.03 1.49 -15.64
C LYS A 275 -14.92 1.00 -14.70
N LEU A 276 -15.33 0.64 -13.49
CA LEU A 276 -14.59 -0.07 -12.46
C LEU A 276 -15.40 -1.32 -12.08
#